data_AF-A0A1Q8LTZ2-F1
#
_entry.id   AF-A0A1Q8LTZ2-F1
#
_cell.length_a   1.000
_cell.length_b   1.000
_cell.length_c   1.000
_cell.angle_alpha   90.00
_cell.angle_beta   90.00
_cell.angle_gamma   90.00
#
_symmetry.space_group_name_H-M   'P 1'
#
loop_
_entity.id
_entity.type
_entity.pdbx_description
1 polymer ?
#
loop_
_entity_poly.entity_id
_entity_poly.type
_entity_poly.pdbx_seq_one_letter_code
_entity_poly.pdbx_strand_id
1 'polypeptide(L)' 'MLELNCQTLVDPDQAHLLFVYTAVPGSESYEKLRLLSVVGDPQDAAPRP' A
#
# COMPACT_ATOMS: atom_id res chain seq x y z
N MET A 1 -6.90 11.78 -12.60
CA MET A 1 -6.71 10.33 -12.71
C MET A 1 -5.49 9.97 -11.89
N LEU A 2 -5.54 8.97 -11.01
CA LEU A 2 -4.35 8.48 -10.30
C LEU A 2 -3.83 7.25 -11.05
N GLU A 3 -2.58 7.30 -11.45
CA GLU A 3 -1.85 6.17 -12.05
C GLU A 3 -1.08 5.46 -10.95
N LEU A 4 -1.55 4.27 -10.60
CA LEU A 4 -1.04 3.47 -9.49
C LEU A 4 -0.67 2.08 -10.00
N ASN A 5 0.39 1.52 -9.42
CA ASN A 5 0.68 0.10 -9.51
C ASN A 5 -0.08 -0.62 -8.41
N CYS A 6 -0.85 -1.63 -8.79
CA CYS A 6 -1.64 -2.45 -7.89
C CYS A 6 -0.97 -3.82 -7.75
N GLN A 7 -0.73 -4.23 -6.50
CA GLN A 7 -0.22 -5.55 -6.21
C GLN A 7 -1.07 -6.17 -5.09
N THR A 8 -1.50 -7.41 -5.30
CA THR A 8 -2.24 -8.17 -4.29
C THR A 8 -1.33 -9.25 -3.74
N LEU A 9 -1.10 -9.21 -2.44
CA LEU A 9 -0.38 -10.23 -1.69
C LEU A 9 -1.42 -11.09 -0.97
N VAL A 10 -1.39 -12.39 -1.26
CA VAL A 10 -2.26 -13.38 -0.65
C VAL A 10 -1.41 -14.19 0.31
N ASP A 11 -1.81 -14.25 1.57
CA ASP A 11 -1.22 -15.18 2.52
C ASP A 11 -2.00 -16.50 2.49
N PRO A 12 -1.41 -17.57 1.92
CA PRO A 12 -2.13 -18.82 1.66
C PRO A 12 -2.41 -19.63 2.95
N ASP A 13 -1.70 -19.34 4.04
CA ASP A 13 -1.82 -20.07 5.30
C ASP A 13 -2.87 -19.43 6.22
N GLN A 14 -2.95 -18.10 6.21
CA GLN A 14 -3.84 -17.33 7.08
C GLN A 14 -5.10 -16.81 6.36
N ALA A 15 -5.22 -16.99 5.05
CA ALA A 15 -6.28 -16.39 4.21
C ALA A 15 -6.32 -14.84 4.32
N HIS A 16 -5.17 -14.21 4.56
CA HIS A 16 -5.05 -12.76 4.59
C HIS A 16 -4.82 -12.23 3.17
N LEU A 17 -5.42 -11.07 2.88
CA LEU A 17 -5.29 -10.38 1.60
C LEU A 17 -4.79 -8.96 1.86
N LEU A 18 -3.61 -8.66 1.34
CA LEU A 18 -3.01 -7.33 1.41
C LEU A 18 -3.01 -6.70 0.01
N PHE A 19 -3.61 -5.52 -0.10
CA PHE A 19 -3.60 -4.73 -1.33
C PHE A 19 -2.57 -3.61 -1.19
N VAL A 20 -1.54 -3.66 -2.03
CA VAL A 20 -0.47 -2.68 -2.08
C VAL A 20 -0.69 -1.77 -3.29
N TYR A 21 -0.95 -0.51 -3.01
CA TYR A 21 -1.04 0.54 -4.02
C TYR A 21 0.21 1.41 -3.94
N THR A 22 0.97 1.46 -5.03
CA THR A 22 2.16 2.32 -5.13
C THR A 22 2.04 3.25 -6.33
N ALA A 23 2.79 4.34 -6.29
CA ALA A 23 2.90 5.26 -7.41
C ALA A 23 4.38 5.46 -7.75
N VAL A 24 4.66 5.85 -8.99
CA VAL A 24 6.04 6.12 -9.41
C VAL A 24 6.54 7.38 -8.70
N PRO A 25 7.68 7.34 -7.98
CA PRO A 25 8.22 8.52 -7.30
C PRO A 25 8.49 9.64 -8.32
N GLY A 26 8.08 10.86 -7.97
CA GLY A 26 8.14 12.02 -8.87
C GLY A 26 6.93 12.19 -9.80
N SER A 27 5.95 11.27 -9.76
CA SER A 27 4.65 11.46 -10.43
C SER A 27 3.66 12.20 -9.54
N GLU A 28 2.70 12.89 -10.17
CA GLU A 28 1.59 13.56 -9.47
C GLU A 28 0.76 12.58 -8.62
N SER A 29 0.63 11.34 -9.08
CA SER A 29 -0.05 10.25 -8.36
C SER A 29 0.68 9.87 -7.06
N TYR A 30 2.00 9.99 -7.02
CA TYR A 30 2.80 9.72 -5.81
C TYR A 30 2.58 10.78 -4.74
N GLU A 31 2.51 12.04 -5.12
CA GLU A 31 2.17 13.12 -4.19
C GLU A 31 0.73 12.96 -3.68
N LYS A 32 -0.22 12.61 -4.55
CA LYS A 32 -1.62 12.37 -4.16
C LYS A 32 -1.79 11.13 -3.27
N LEU A 33 -1.10 10.03 -3.56
CA LEU A 33 -1.12 8.81 -2.73
C LEU A 33 -0.54 9.06 -1.33
N ARG A 34 0.48 9.92 -1.21
CA ARG A 34 1.05 10.32 0.08
C ARG A 34 0.07 11.12 0.93
N LEU A 35 -0.78 11.96 0.33
CA LEU A 35 -1.85 12.68 1.02
C LEU A 35 -2.96 11.76 1.53
N LEU A 36 -3.19 10.62 0.86
CA LEU A 36 -4.17 9.60 1.26
C LEU A 36 -3.64 8.66 2.37
N SER A 37 -2.32 8.49 2.49
CA SER A 37 -1.67 7.58 3.45
C SER A 37 -1.77 8.02 4.93
N VAL A 38 -2.57 9.04 5.25
CA VAL A 38 -2.83 9.48 6.63
C VAL A 38 -3.92 8.63 7.30
N VAL A 39 -4.53 7.68 6.57
CA VAL A 39 -5.52 6.71 7.08
C VAL A 39 -4.95 5.30 6.99
N GLY A 40 -4.00 4.97 7.88
CA GLY A 40 -3.50 3.61 8.05
C GLY A 40 -3.02 3.45 9.49
N ASP A 41 -3.63 2.53 10.22
CA ASP A 41 -3.18 2.18 11.56
C ASP A 41 -1.77 1.55 11.44
N PRO A 42 -0.72 2.17 12.03
CA PRO A 42 0.66 1.72 11.84
C PRO A 42 0.99 0.41 12.56
N GLN A 43 0.01 -0.28 13.19
CA GLN A 43 0.30 -1.48 13.97
C GLN A 43 0.56 -2.75 13.15
N ASP A 44 0.34 -2.76 11.83
CA ASP A 44 0.59 -3.95 10.98
C ASP A 44 1.97 -3.97 10.27
N ALA A 45 2.72 -2.85 10.28
CA ALA A 45 4.00 -2.74 9.56
C ALA A 45 5.24 -3.12 10.39
N ALA A 46 5.10 -3.95 11.44
CA ALA A 46 6.25 -4.46 12.19
C ALA A 46 6.58 -5.89 11.72
N PRO A 47 7.75 -6.14 11.07
CA PRO A 47 8.25 -7.50 10.92
C PRO A 47 8.50 -8.07 12.32
N ARG A 48 7.70 -9.05 12.73
CA ARG A 48 7.94 -9.82 13.94
C ARG A 48 9.28 -10.57 13.76
N PRO A 49 10.24 -10.46 14.69
CA PRO A 49 11.54 -11.10 14.59
C PRO A 49 11.45 -12.63 14.61
#